data_AF-A0A1Z8LJT2-F1
#
_entry.id   AF-A0A1Z8LJT2-F1
#
_cell.length_a   1.000
_cell.length_b   1.000
_cell.length_c   1.000
_cell.angle_alpha   90.00
_cell.angle_beta   90.00
_cell.angle_gamma   90.00
#
_symmetry.space_group_name_H-M   'P 1'
#
loop_
_entity.id
_entity.type
_entity.pdbx_description
1 polymer ?
#
loop_
_entity_poly.entity_id
_entity_poly.type
_entity_poly.pdbx_seq_one_letter_code
_entity_poly.pdbx_strand_id
1 'polypeptide(L)'
;MAQLRIKRSTGSSAPSSTDLANAELAFAEGNDILYYGEGTSGSNAASVIKIGGSGAFCDLTTAQTVAGNKTFSNNVVVTGNLTVNGTTTTVATTNTTVSDNILELNSGASSNGNDCGILIERGSTGSNAFIGWDESADQFILGTTTATADSTGNLTVSAGTIQGNVTGSAVSLANTRSIALTGDVTGSANFNGTANASIAATIASSSIERGMLDLVSTSSAPGLTVKGDGTTDGYLQLNCSQNSHGVKIKSPAHSAGASYTLTLPTSDGGANQILQTDGSGVLSWTSQGAGGDVNQNAFSNVAVSGQTTVAADSATDTLTLAGAGGLALTTNATSDTVTFTIGTLNQDTTGSAATLTTARNIAGVSFDGSANISLNNNAITNGAGYITSSGSISGNAATATTATTATNVTATANNSTNETVYLTFVDGATSSQGIETDTGLSYNPSTGLLTVGSIDGGTY
;
A
#
# COMPACT_ATOMS: atom_id res chain seq x y z
N MET A 1 -101.50 64.78 -85.54
CA MET A 1 -100.25 64.10 -85.17
C MET A 1 -99.10 64.89 -85.79
N ALA A 2 -98.14 65.39 -84.99
CA ALA A 2 -96.92 65.97 -85.54
C ALA A 2 -96.00 64.83 -85.98
N GLN A 3 -95.57 64.82 -87.25
CA GLN A 3 -94.56 63.88 -87.74
C GLN A 3 -93.17 64.46 -87.51
N LEU A 4 -92.36 63.80 -86.71
CA LEU A 4 -90.92 64.10 -86.62
C LEU A 4 -90.26 63.66 -87.93
N ARG A 5 -89.56 64.57 -88.60
CA ARG A 5 -88.78 64.28 -89.82
C ARG A 5 -87.29 64.38 -89.49
N ILE A 6 -86.52 63.44 -89.99
CA ILE A 6 -85.06 63.36 -89.80
C ILE A 6 -84.42 63.49 -91.18
N LYS A 7 -83.34 64.28 -91.30
CA LYS A 7 -82.56 64.34 -92.54
C LYS A 7 -81.81 63.03 -92.75
N ARG A 8 -81.78 62.53 -93.99
CA ARG A 8 -81.11 61.27 -94.33
C ARG A 8 -80.02 61.51 -95.36
N SER A 9 -78.89 60.85 -95.20
CA SER A 9 -77.79 60.83 -96.17
C SER A 9 -77.34 59.40 -96.40
N THR A 10 -76.99 59.06 -97.65
CA THR A 10 -76.41 57.77 -98.02
C THR A 10 -74.88 57.72 -97.83
N GLY A 11 -74.24 58.85 -97.52
CA GLY A 11 -72.80 58.93 -97.23
C GLY A 11 -72.46 58.61 -95.77
N SER A 12 -71.16 58.57 -95.47
CA SER A 12 -70.63 58.32 -94.11
C SER A 12 -70.09 59.58 -93.41
N SER A 13 -70.16 60.75 -94.07
CA SER A 13 -69.69 62.02 -93.51
C SER A 13 -70.74 62.64 -92.60
N ALA A 14 -70.30 63.31 -91.53
CA ALA A 14 -71.21 64.13 -90.72
C ALA A 14 -71.83 65.25 -91.59
N PRO A 15 -73.11 65.60 -91.39
CA PRO A 15 -73.69 66.79 -92.00
C PRO A 15 -72.88 68.04 -91.62
N SER A 16 -72.75 69.00 -92.54
CA SER A 16 -72.16 70.29 -92.19
C SER A 16 -73.09 71.05 -91.25
N SER A 17 -72.53 71.94 -90.44
CA SER A 17 -73.33 72.84 -89.58
C SER A 17 -74.25 73.78 -90.37
N THR A 18 -73.99 73.97 -91.67
CA THR A 18 -74.86 74.74 -92.57
C THR A 18 -75.99 73.92 -93.18
N ASP A 19 -75.89 72.59 -93.19
CA ASP A 19 -76.90 71.69 -93.76
C ASP A 19 -77.87 71.11 -92.71
N LEU A 20 -77.54 71.22 -91.42
CA LEU A 20 -78.38 70.75 -90.31
C LEU A 20 -78.84 71.93 -89.46
N ALA A 21 -80.14 72.05 -89.25
CA ALA A 21 -80.71 73.10 -88.41
C ALA A 21 -80.47 72.83 -86.91
N ASN A 22 -80.61 73.86 -86.08
CA ASN A 22 -80.60 73.68 -84.64
C ASN A 22 -81.72 72.73 -84.17
N ALA A 23 -81.40 71.82 -83.25
CA ALA A 23 -82.28 70.77 -82.74
C ALA A 23 -82.81 69.79 -83.81
N GLU A 24 -82.21 69.77 -85.00
CA GLU A 24 -82.55 68.84 -86.06
C GLU A 24 -81.71 67.56 -85.96
N LEU A 25 -82.34 66.43 -86.30
CA LEU A 25 -81.69 65.13 -86.36
C LEU A 25 -81.31 64.79 -87.79
N ALA A 26 -80.14 64.15 -87.95
CA ALA A 26 -79.71 63.60 -89.23
C ALA A 26 -79.15 62.19 -89.07
N PHE A 27 -79.54 61.27 -89.94
CA PHE A 27 -79.04 59.90 -89.99
C PHE A 27 -78.17 59.68 -91.23
N ALA A 28 -76.95 59.19 -91.02
CA ALA A 28 -76.03 58.80 -92.09
C ALA A 28 -76.03 57.28 -92.24
N GLU A 29 -76.59 56.80 -93.35
CA GLU A 29 -76.75 55.36 -93.63
C GLU A 29 -75.42 54.68 -93.98
N GLY A 30 -74.43 55.44 -94.46
CA GLY A 30 -73.12 54.89 -94.81
C GLY A 30 -72.29 54.43 -93.60
N ASN A 31 -72.72 54.70 -92.37
CA ASN A 31 -72.05 54.27 -91.13
C ASN A 31 -73.01 54.08 -89.95
N ASP A 32 -74.32 54.11 -90.20
CA ASP A 32 -75.39 53.99 -89.20
C ASP A 32 -75.28 54.96 -88.01
N ILE A 33 -74.83 56.20 -88.26
CA ILE A 33 -74.67 57.22 -87.21
C ILE A 33 -75.85 58.20 -87.21
N LEU A 34 -76.41 58.44 -86.02
CA LEU A 34 -77.36 59.50 -85.76
C LEU A 34 -76.62 60.72 -85.21
N TYR A 35 -76.84 61.86 -85.86
CA TYR A 35 -76.29 63.15 -85.51
C TYR A 35 -77.38 64.08 -84.99
N TYR A 36 -76.99 65.00 -84.10
CA TYR A 36 -77.82 66.06 -83.57
C TYR A 36 -77.15 67.42 -83.78
N GLY A 37 -77.90 68.37 -84.32
CA GLY A 37 -77.47 69.76 -84.43
C GLY A 37 -77.65 70.50 -83.10
N GLU A 38 -76.56 70.82 -82.41
CA GLU A 38 -76.57 71.65 -81.22
C GLU A 38 -76.52 73.14 -81.58
N GLY A 39 -77.23 73.98 -80.82
CA GLY A 39 -77.25 75.43 -81.00
C GLY A 39 -78.28 76.11 -80.09
N THR A 40 -78.20 77.44 -79.97
CA THR A 40 -78.97 78.19 -78.96
C THR A 40 -80.07 79.10 -79.51
N SER A 41 -80.28 79.21 -80.84
CA SER A 41 -81.46 79.90 -81.47
C SER A 41 -81.36 80.21 -82.98
N GLY A 42 -80.31 79.78 -83.71
CA GLY A 42 -80.16 80.05 -85.15
C GLY A 42 -80.88 79.06 -86.08
N SER A 43 -81.04 79.43 -87.36
CA SER A 43 -81.58 78.52 -88.41
C SER A 43 -80.69 77.31 -88.68
N ASN A 44 -79.40 77.40 -88.35
CA ASN A 44 -78.37 76.37 -88.56
C ASN A 44 -77.73 75.96 -87.23
N ALA A 45 -77.23 74.73 -87.13
CA ALA A 45 -76.54 74.23 -85.95
C ALA A 45 -75.19 74.95 -85.72
N ALA A 46 -74.79 75.13 -84.46
CA ALA A 46 -73.46 75.59 -84.08
C ALA A 46 -72.42 74.46 -84.15
N SER A 47 -72.84 73.24 -83.79
CA SER A 47 -72.04 72.02 -83.88
C SER A 47 -72.94 70.83 -84.23
N VAL A 48 -72.35 69.80 -84.83
CA VAL A 48 -73.04 68.55 -85.14
C VAL A 48 -72.36 67.45 -84.34
N ILE A 49 -73.08 66.88 -83.37
CA ILE A 49 -72.57 65.84 -82.48
C ILE A 49 -73.16 64.48 -82.84
N LYS A 50 -72.41 63.40 -82.58
CA LYS A 50 -72.90 62.04 -82.71
C LYS A 50 -73.69 61.69 -81.46
N ILE A 51 -74.93 61.28 -81.62
CA ILE A 51 -75.82 60.88 -80.52
C ILE A 51 -76.33 59.45 -80.66
N GLY A 52 -76.00 58.76 -81.76
CA GLY A 52 -76.32 57.35 -81.95
C GLY A 52 -75.43 56.71 -83.02
N GLY A 53 -75.36 55.39 -83.00
CA GLY A 53 -74.47 54.59 -83.87
C GLY A 53 -73.63 53.60 -83.05
N SER A 54 -72.76 52.85 -83.73
CA SER A 54 -71.92 51.83 -83.10
C SER A 54 -71.04 52.42 -81.99
N GLY A 55 -71.23 51.94 -80.75
CA GLY A 55 -70.51 52.38 -79.54
C GLY A 55 -71.09 53.60 -78.82
N ALA A 56 -72.20 54.19 -79.29
CA ALA A 56 -72.88 55.31 -78.61
C ALA A 56 -73.77 54.86 -77.44
N PHE A 57 -74.23 53.60 -77.45
CA PHE A 57 -75.01 52.96 -76.40
C PHE A 57 -74.49 51.55 -76.17
N CYS A 58 -74.71 50.97 -75.00
CA CYS A 58 -74.37 49.57 -74.75
C CYS A 58 -75.55 48.64 -75.09
N ASP A 59 -75.33 47.68 -75.98
CA ASP A 59 -76.34 46.64 -76.27
C ASP A 59 -76.46 45.69 -75.08
N LEU A 60 -77.69 45.37 -74.67
CA LEU A 60 -77.99 44.49 -73.53
C LEU A 60 -78.07 43.01 -73.92
N THR A 61 -78.11 42.70 -75.23
CA THR A 61 -78.48 41.38 -75.75
C THR A 61 -77.37 40.66 -76.51
N THR A 62 -76.34 41.39 -76.95
CA THR A 62 -75.20 40.82 -77.66
C THR A 62 -73.88 41.28 -77.07
N ALA A 63 -72.81 40.51 -77.29
CA ALA A 63 -71.46 40.95 -76.97
C ALA A 63 -71.15 42.28 -77.68
N GLN A 64 -70.51 43.21 -76.98
CA GLN A 64 -70.17 44.52 -77.53
C GLN A 64 -68.71 44.88 -77.24
N THR A 65 -68.05 45.49 -78.23
CA THR A 65 -66.74 46.10 -78.07
C THR A 65 -66.87 47.59 -77.80
N VAL A 66 -66.31 48.05 -76.68
CA VAL A 66 -66.24 49.48 -76.31
C VAL A 66 -64.79 49.95 -76.47
N ALA A 67 -64.48 50.57 -77.61
CA ALA A 67 -63.10 50.91 -78.00
C ALA A 67 -62.59 52.26 -77.47
N GLY A 68 -61.26 52.39 -77.36
CA GLY A 68 -60.57 53.56 -76.82
C GLY A 68 -60.56 53.61 -75.30
N ASN A 69 -59.84 54.57 -74.73
CA ASN A 69 -59.76 54.73 -73.28
C ASN A 69 -61.13 55.13 -72.70
N LYS A 70 -61.51 54.52 -71.57
CA LYS A 70 -62.76 54.82 -70.87
C LYS A 70 -62.45 55.23 -69.44
N THR A 71 -63.19 56.24 -68.98
CA THR A 71 -63.17 56.73 -67.60
C THR A 71 -64.58 56.62 -67.05
N PHE A 72 -64.72 55.95 -65.91
CA PHE A 72 -65.97 55.89 -65.16
C PHE A 72 -65.80 56.72 -63.89
N SER A 73 -66.58 57.80 -63.74
CA SER A 73 -66.47 58.70 -62.58
C SER A 73 -67.15 58.18 -61.31
N ASN A 74 -67.89 57.08 -61.44
CA ASN A 74 -68.60 56.40 -60.36
C ASN A 74 -68.15 54.93 -60.30
N ASN A 75 -68.70 54.19 -59.34
CA ASN A 75 -68.41 52.76 -59.16
C ASN A 75 -68.77 51.95 -60.42
N VAL A 76 -67.88 51.02 -60.78
CA VAL A 76 -68.12 49.99 -61.78
C VAL A 76 -68.41 48.68 -61.06
N VAL A 77 -69.54 48.05 -61.37
CA VAL A 77 -69.90 46.73 -60.86
C VAL A 77 -69.84 45.73 -62.01
N VAL A 78 -69.02 44.68 -61.86
CA VAL A 78 -68.93 43.57 -62.81
C VAL A 78 -69.54 42.34 -62.13
N THR A 79 -70.67 41.86 -62.64
CA THR A 79 -71.39 40.71 -62.08
C THR A 79 -70.85 39.36 -62.59
N GLY A 80 -70.12 39.38 -63.70
CA GLY A 80 -69.41 38.23 -64.25
C GLY A 80 -67.91 38.27 -63.97
N ASN A 81 -67.15 37.56 -64.80
CA ASN A 81 -65.69 37.54 -64.70
C ASN A 81 -65.08 38.80 -65.30
N LEU A 82 -63.98 39.27 -64.71
CA LEU A 82 -63.11 40.29 -65.29
C LEU A 82 -61.87 39.59 -65.89
N THR A 83 -61.72 39.70 -67.21
CA THR A 83 -60.49 39.30 -67.91
C THR A 83 -59.76 40.55 -68.38
N VAL A 84 -58.50 40.72 -67.99
CA VAL A 84 -57.64 41.84 -68.42
C VAL A 84 -56.56 41.31 -69.35
N ASN A 85 -56.66 41.63 -70.64
CA ASN A 85 -55.62 41.29 -71.63
C ASN A 85 -54.66 42.47 -71.78
N GLY A 86 -53.74 42.60 -70.81
CA GLY A 86 -52.71 43.62 -70.77
C GLY A 86 -51.53 43.16 -69.91
N THR A 87 -50.49 44.00 -69.80
CA THR A 87 -49.28 43.65 -69.02
C THR A 87 -49.39 44.04 -67.54
N THR A 88 -50.36 44.89 -67.18
CA THR A 88 -50.46 45.45 -65.82
C THR A 88 -51.91 45.67 -65.43
N THR A 89 -52.25 45.32 -64.19
CA THR A 89 -53.49 45.73 -63.52
C THR A 89 -53.09 46.52 -62.27
N THR A 90 -53.41 47.82 -62.25
CA THR A 90 -53.12 48.69 -61.09
C THR A 90 -54.36 48.85 -60.23
N VAL A 91 -54.28 48.42 -58.97
CA VAL A 91 -55.38 48.55 -57.99
C VAL A 91 -54.92 49.48 -56.86
N ALA A 92 -55.32 50.75 -56.95
CA ALA A 92 -55.00 51.76 -55.94
C ALA A 92 -56.16 51.87 -54.92
N THR A 93 -56.18 50.97 -53.95
CA THR A 93 -57.22 50.89 -52.90
C THR A 93 -56.56 50.87 -51.51
N THR A 94 -57.31 51.28 -50.47
CA THR A 94 -56.84 51.12 -49.09
C THR A 94 -56.80 49.65 -48.67
N ASN A 95 -57.77 48.85 -49.14
CA ASN A 95 -57.86 47.42 -48.88
C ASN A 95 -58.17 46.69 -50.18
N THR A 96 -57.52 45.55 -50.38
CA THR A 96 -57.86 44.58 -51.43
C THR A 96 -58.19 43.26 -50.74
N THR A 97 -59.43 42.79 -50.91
CA THR A 97 -59.85 41.48 -50.38
C THR A 97 -59.82 40.47 -51.52
N VAL A 98 -59.05 39.40 -51.34
CA VAL A 98 -59.02 38.25 -52.24
C VAL A 98 -59.63 37.08 -51.47
N SER A 99 -60.71 36.50 -52.01
CA SER A 99 -61.39 35.37 -51.35
C SER A 99 -60.83 34.02 -51.76
N ASP A 100 -59.87 33.99 -52.69
CA ASP A 100 -59.26 32.77 -53.17
C ASP A 100 -58.39 32.12 -52.10
N ASN A 101 -58.46 30.80 -52.00
CA ASN A 101 -57.58 30.02 -51.11
C ASN A 101 -56.14 29.95 -51.62
N ILE A 102 -55.93 30.15 -52.93
CA ILE A 102 -54.64 30.02 -53.61
C ILE A 102 -54.47 31.22 -54.53
N LEU A 103 -53.30 31.85 -54.47
CA LEU A 103 -52.86 32.84 -55.44
C LEU A 103 -51.75 32.22 -56.30
N GLU A 104 -52.04 31.98 -57.57
CA GLU A 104 -51.04 31.50 -58.53
C GLU A 104 -50.18 32.69 -59.00
N LEU A 105 -48.86 32.56 -58.84
CA LEU A 105 -47.89 33.54 -59.32
C LEU A 105 -47.08 32.93 -60.47
N ASN A 106 -46.62 33.79 -61.39
CA ASN A 106 -45.81 33.38 -62.54
C ASN A 106 -46.52 32.38 -63.49
N SER A 107 -47.86 32.36 -63.50
CA SER A 107 -48.63 31.49 -64.41
C SER A 107 -48.35 31.83 -65.87
N GLY A 108 -48.11 30.82 -66.70
CA GLY A 108 -47.83 30.99 -68.13
C GLY A 108 -46.41 31.44 -68.47
N ALA A 109 -45.48 31.48 -67.50
CA ALA A 109 -44.07 31.76 -67.76
C ALA A 109 -43.44 30.68 -68.66
N SER A 110 -42.58 31.09 -69.60
CA SER A 110 -41.88 30.19 -70.54
C SER A 110 -40.52 29.70 -70.02
N SER A 111 -40.04 30.28 -68.92
CA SER A 111 -38.84 29.85 -68.20
C SER A 111 -38.99 30.12 -66.70
N ASN A 112 -38.23 29.38 -65.90
CA ASN A 112 -38.11 29.56 -64.45
C ASN A 112 -36.83 30.34 -64.07
N GLY A 113 -36.41 31.27 -64.94
CA GLY A 113 -35.18 32.05 -64.70
C GLY A 113 -35.36 33.24 -63.76
N ASN A 114 -36.60 33.56 -63.38
CA ASN A 114 -36.93 34.69 -62.53
C ASN A 114 -37.42 34.18 -61.18
N ASP A 115 -37.03 34.87 -60.12
CA ASP A 115 -37.66 34.66 -58.80
C ASP A 115 -39.10 35.16 -58.83
N CYS A 116 -39.95 34.55 -58.01
CA CYS A 116 -41.37 34.92 -57.90
C CYS A 116 -41.78 35.08 -56.43
N GLY A 117 -42.65 36.04 -56.15
CA GLY A 117 -43.06 36.28 -54.77
C GLY A 117 -43.86 37.55 -54.57
N ILE A 118 -43.94 37.94 -53.30
CA ILE A 118 -44.59 39.16 -52.85
C ILE A 118 -43.49 40.15 -52.43
N LEU A 119 -43.45 41.28 -53.12
CA LEU A 119 -42.63 42.41 -52.76
C LEU A 119 -43.45 43.42 -51.96
N ILE A 120 -42.90 43.86 -50.83
CA ILE A 120 -43.49 44.87 -49.97
C ILE A 120 -42.58 46.08 -50.03
N GLU A 121 -43.03 47.11 -50.74
CA GLU A 121 -42.38 48.42 -50.79
C GLU A 121 -42.43 49.07 -49.40
N ARG A 122 -41.27 49.47 -48.86
CA ARG A 122 -41.15 49.97 -47.48
C ARG A 122 -40.95 51.49 -47.37
N GLY A 123 -41.06 52.21 -48.49
CA GLY A 123 -40.96 53.66 -48.56
C GLY A 123 -39.63 54.16 -49.13
N SER A 124 -39.31 55.43 -48.89
CA SER A 124 -38.19 56.14 -49.54
C SER A 124 -36.81 55.89 -48.94
N THR A 125 -36.71 55.16 -47.82
CA THR A 125 -35.44 54.78 -47.19
C THR A 125 -35.42 53.30 -46.84
N GLY A 126 -34.38 52.60 -47.32
CA GLY A 126 -34.15 51.18 -47.05
C GLY A 126 -34.54 50.25 -48.19
N SER A 127 -34.23 48.96 -47.99
CA SER A 127 -34.57 47.87 -48.91
C SER A 127 -36.01 47.39 -48.73
N ASN A 128 -36.64 47.00 -49.82
CA ASN A 128 -37.96 46.38 -49.85
C ASN A 128 -37.94 45.02 -49.16
N ALA A 129 -39.06 44.64 -48.54
CA ALA A 129 -39.20 43.29 -48.02
C ALA A 129 -39.68 42.35 -49.13
N PHE A 130 -39.16 41.14 -49.13
CA PHE A 130 -39.52 40.12 -50.10
C PHE A 130 -39.77 38.80 -49.40
N ILE A 131 -40.84 38.12 -49.83
CA ILE A 131 -41.08 36.72 -49.54
C ILE A 131 -41.39 36.03 -50.86
N GLY A 132 -40.59 35.03 -51.22
CA GLY A 132 -40.73 34.38 -52.52
C GLY A 132 -39.84 33.19 -52.70
N TRP A 133 -39.99 32.54 -53.85
CA TRP A 133 -39.14 31.45 -54.29
C TRP A 133 -37.93 32.04 -55.04
N ASP A 134 -36.74 31.73 -54.56
CA ASP A 134 -35.47 32.02 -55.22
C ASP A 134 -35.10 30.82 -56.08
N GLU A 135 -35.20 30.97 -57.40
CA GLU A 135 -34.93 29.86 -58.33
C GLU A 135 -33.45 29.53 -58.45
N SER A 136 -32.57 30.47 -58.10
CA SER A 136 -31.13 30.19 -58.13
C SER A 136 -30.67 29.36 -56.93
N ALA A 137 -31.40 29.44 -55.82
CA ALA A 137 -31.12 28.74 -54.57
C ALA A 137 -32.09 27.57 -54.28
N ASP A 138 -33.08 27.34 -55.16
CA ASP A 138 -34.12 26.30 -55.04
C ASP A 138 -34.82 26.30 -53.66
N GLN A 139 -35.14 27.49 -53.13
CA GLN A 139 -35.74 27.63 -51.80
C GLN A 139 -36.64 28.85 -51.66
N PHE A 140 -37.56 28.79 -50.71
CA PHE A 140 -38.23 30.00 -50.24
C PHE A 140 -37.25 30.88 -49.46
N ILE A 141 -37.17 32.16 -49.83
CA ILE A 141 -36.42 33.18 -49.12
C ILE A 141 -37.35 34.26 -48.57
N LEU A 142 -37.08 34.68 -47.34
CA LEU A 142 -37.70 35.84 -46.72
C LEU A 142 -36.57 36.79 -46.32
N GLY A 143 -36.70 38.06 -46.66
CA GLY A 143 -35.64 39.01 -46.38
C GLY A 143 -35.87 40.38 -46.98
N THR A 144 -34.77 41.09 -47.22
CA THR A 144 -34.79 42.42 -47.83
C THR A 144 -34.00 42.45 -49.12
N THR A 145 -34.48 43.22 -50.10
CA THR A 145 -33.85 43.39 -51.40
C THR A 145 -33.92 44.85 -51.87
N THR A 146 -33.02 45.26 -52.75
CA THR A 146 -33.11 46.55 -53.46
C THR A 146 -33.94 46.46 -54.75
N ALA A 147 -34.46 45.28 -55.08
CA ALA A 147 -35.32 45.08 -56.24
C ALA A 147 -36.69 45.78 -56.10
N THR A 148 -37.27 46.11 -57.25
CA THR A 148 -38.63 46.65 -57.42
C THR A 148 -39.52 45.62 -58.11
N ALA A 149 -40.84 45.88 -58.19
CA ALA A 149 -41.78 45.00 -58.89
C ALA A 149 -41.49 44.81 -60.39
N ASP A 150 -40.67 45.68 -60.99
CA ASP A 150 -40.23 45.59 -62.39
C ASP A 150 -38.90 44.82 -62.56
N SER A 151 -38.27 44.41 -61.45
CA SER A 151 -37.02 43.66 -61.50
C SER A 151 -37.25 42.24 -62.02
N THR A 152 -36.29 41.71 -62.78
CA THR A 152 -36.36 40.37 -63.39
C THR A 152 -35.08 39.59 -63.12
N GLY A 153 -35.10 38.28 -63.36
CA GLY A 153 -34.01 37.35 -63.09
C GLY A 153 -33.90 36.96 -61.62
N ASN A 154 -32.67 36.62 -61.23
CA ASN A 154 -32.31 36.30 -59.84
C ASN A 154 -32.22 37.57 -58.99
N LEU A 155 -33.05 37.66 -57.95
CA LEU A 155 -33.10 38.79 -57.04
C LEU A 155 -32.09 38.57 -55.91
N THR A 156 -31.24 39.57 -55.68
CA THR A 156 -30.38 39.55 -54.48
C THR A 156 -31.22 39.86 -53.26
N VAL A 157 -31.50 38.84 -52.44
CA VAL A 157 -32.26 38.96 -51.20
C VAL A 157 -31.33 38.68 -50.02
N SER A 158 -31.13 39.68 -49.16
CA SER A 158 -30.50 39.47 -47.87
C SER A 158 -31.48 38.77 -46.95
N ALA A 159 -31.17 37.53 -46.56
CA ALA A 159 -32.02 36.74 -45.67
C ALA A 159 -32.37 37.51 -44.38
N GLY A 160 -33.67 37.52 -44.06
CA GLY A 160 -34.24 38.13 -42.88
C GLY A 160 -34.47 37.13 -41.76
N THR A 161 -35.14 37.59 -40.70
CA THR A 161 -35.57 36.73 -39.59
C THR A 161 -37.10 36.66 -39.53
N ILE A 162 -37.62 35.53 -39.07
CA ILE A 162 -39.04 35.36 -38.76
C ILE A 162 -39.16 35.35 -37.24
N GLN A 163 -39.93 36.29 -36.68
CA GLN A 163 -40.26 36.29 -35.26
C GLN A 163 -41.54 35.46 -35.04
N GLY A 164 -41.38 34.19 -34.69
CA GLY A 164 -42.51 33.29 -34.42
C GLY A 164 -42.06 31.86 -34.10
N ASN A 165 -42.99 31.04 -33.63
CA ASN A 165 -42.75 29.61 -33.44
C ASN A 165 -42.75 28.92 -34.82
N VAL A 166 -41.58 28.51 -35.30
CA VAL A 166 -41.46 27.65 -36.49
C VAL A 166 -41.55 26.20 -36.02
N THR A 167 -42.61 25.48 -36.41
CA THR A 167 -42.73 24.04 -36.16
C THR A 167 -41.89 23.27 -37.18
N GLY A 168 -40.90 22.51 -36.75
CA GLY A 168 -40.04 21.69 -37.60
C GLY A 168 -38.95 20.99 -36.80
N SER A 169 -38.31 19.96 -37.37
CA SER A 169 -37.09 19.38 -36.80
C SER A 169 -35.99 20.44 -36.84
N ALA A 170 -35.25 20.61 -35.73
CA ALA A 170 -34.13 21.53 -35.70
C ALA A 170 -33.12 21.14 -36.80
N VAL A 171 -32.91 22.02 -37.77
CA VAL A 171 -31.79 21.94 -38.70
C VAL A 171 -30.50 22.14 -37.90
N SER A 172 -29.39 21.57 -38.37
CA SER A 172 -28.09 21.80 -37.74
C SER A 172 -27.84 23.29 -37.52
N LEU A 173 -27.44 23.68 -36.32
CA LEU A 173 -26.99 25.04 -36.02
C LEU A 173 -25.95 25.45 -37.07
N ALA A 174 -26.16 26.60 -37.73
CA ALA A 174 -25.24 27.12 -38.74
C ALA A 174 -23.80 27.25 -38.21
N ASN A 175 -23.66 27.50 -36.90
CA ASN A 175 -22.39 27.46 -36.20
C ASN A 175 -22.46 26.44 -35.06
N THR A 176 -21.67 25.37 -35.16
CA THR A 176 -21.44 24.43 -34.07
C THR A 176 -21.01 25.16 -32.81
N ARG A 177 -21.60 24.79 -31.67
CA ARG A 177 -21.26 25.37 -30.37
C ARG A 177 -20.51 24.35 -29.54
N SER A 178 -19.39 24.75 -28.93
CA SER A 178 -18.71 23.93 -27.93
C SER A 178 -19.41 24.12 -26.59
N ILE A 179 -19.96 23.03 -26.05
CA ILE A 179 -20.47 22.97 -24.68
C ILE A 179 -19.32 22.49 -23.81
N ALA A 180 -18.86 23.34 -22.90
CA ALA A 180 -17.74 23.06 -22.02
C ALA A 180 -18.18 22.93 -20.56
N LEU A 181 -17.60 21.97 -19.86
CA LEU A 181 -17.55 21.86 -18.41
C LEU A 181 -16.28 22.58 -17.92
N THR A 182 -16.40 23.35 -16.84
CA THR A 182 -15.29 24.12 -16.25
C THR A 182 -15.30 23.98 -14.74
N GLY A 183 -14.16 24.28 -14.11
CA GLY A 183 -13.94 24.10 -12.68
C GLY A 183 -13.38 22.71 -12.37
N ASP A 184 -13.96 22.05 -11.37
CA ASP A 184 -13.44 20.77 -10.85
C ASP A 184 -13.60 19.60 -11.81
N VAL A 185 -14.59 19.68 -12.70
CA VAL A 185 -14.77 18.76 -13.82
C VAL A 185 -14.60 19.54 -15.11
N THR A 186 -13.70 19.06 -15.96
CA THR A 186 -13.40 19.65 -17.26
C THR A 186 -13.76 18.68 -18.38
N GLY A 187 -14.11 19.22 -19.53
CA GLY A 187 -14.47 18.44 -20.71
C GLY A 187 -15.28 19.31 -21.66
N SER A 188 -15.28 18.99 -22.94
CA SER A 188 -16.16 19.69 -23.89
C SER A 188 -16.61 18.78 -25.02
N ALA A 189 -17.73 19.16 -25.63
CA ALA A 189 -18.21 18.53 -26.85
C ALA A 189 -18.82 19.58 -27.76
N ASN A 190 -18.62 19.37 -29.06
CA ASN A 190 -19.25 20.16 -30.10
C ASN A 190 -20.70 19.69 -30.30
N PHE A 191 -21.63 20.64 -30.32
CA PHE A 191 -23.04 20.38 -30.56
C PHE A 191 -23.57 21.30 -31.65
N ASN A 192 -24.21 20.70 -32.67
CA ASN A 192 -24.92 21.40 -33.73
C ASN A 192 -26.39 20.93 -33.86
N GLY A 193 -26.86 20.02 -33.00
CA GLY A 193 -28.24 19.51 -33.05
C GLY A 193 -28.49 18.34 -34.00
N THR A 194 -27.51 17.86 -34.79
CA THR A 194 -27.71 16.69 -35.68
C THR A 194 -27.70 15.36 -34.94
N ALA A 195 -27.13 15.32 -33.72
CA ALA A 195 -27.06 14.14 -32.86
C ALA A 195 -26.90 14.55 -31.39
N ASN A 196 -26.99 13.57 -30.48
CA ASN A 196 -26.68 13.75 -29.06
C ASN A 196 -25.21 14.14 -28.87
N ALA A 197 -24.93 15.06 -27.95
CA ALA A 197 -23.56 15.37 -27.51
C ALA A 197 -23.17 14.46 -26.33
N SER A 198 -21.96 13.90 -26.39
CA SER A 198 -21.33 13.19 -25.28
C SER A 198 -20.07 13.94 -24.87
N ILE A 199 -19.96 14.33 -23.60
CA ILE A 199 -18.79 15.02 -23.07
C ILE A 199 -17.96 14.02 -22.27
N ALA A 200 -16.72 13.77 -22.71
CA ALA A 200 -15.75 13.06 -21.89
C ALA A 200 -15.27 13.99 -20.77
N ALA A 201 -15.69 13.70 -19.54
CA ALA A 201 -15.35 14.47 -18.35
C ALA A 201 -14.05 13.97 -17.70
N THR A 202 -13.22 14.91 -17.25
CA THR A 202 -12.00 14.68 -16.47
C THR A 202 -12.09 15.47 -15.18
N ILE A 203 -11.83 14.82 -14.03
CA ILE A 203 -11.64 15.53 -12.76
C ILE A 203 -10.27 16.21 -12.81
N ALA A 204 -10.23 17.52 -12.61
CA ALA A 204 -8.98 18.27 -12.68
C ALA A 204 -8.06 17.93 -11.48
N SER A 205 -6.75 18.16 -11.66
CA SER A 205 -5.78 17.97 -10.58
C SER A 205 -6.13 18.88 -9.40
N SER A 206 -6.05 18.35 -8.18
CA SER A 206 -6.36 19.06 -6.94
C SER A 206 -7.84 19.45 -6.74
N SER A 207 -8.75 18.97 -7.58
CA SER A 207 -10.19 19.26 -7.46
C SER A 207 -10.91 18.53 -6.33
N ILE A 208 -10.30 17.47 -5.78
CA ILE A 208 -10.87 16.79 -4.62
C ILE A 208 -10.32 17.45 -3.35
N GLU A 209 -11.13 18.29 -2.70
CA GLU A 209 -10.77 18.95 -1.45
C GLU A 209 -10.83 17.99 -0.25
N ARG A 210 -10.11 18.31 0.83
CA ARG A 210 -9.85 17.50 2.03
C ARG A 210 -11.08 16.89 2.73
N GLY A 211 -12.29 17.39 2.46
CA GLY A 211 -13.55 16.87 3.03
C GLY A 211 -14.43 16.11 2.03
N MET A 212 -14.09 16.10 0.75
CA MET A 212 -14.87 15.42 -0.30
C MET A 212 -14.41 13.97 -0.52
N LEU A 213 -13.27 13.60 0.03
CA LEU A 213 -12.65 12.31 -0.15
C LEU A 213 -13.06 11.36 0.99
N ASP A 214 -14.25 10.76 0.89
CA ASP A 214 -14.73 9.72 1.80
C ASP A 214 -14.48 8.32 1.20
N LEU A 215 -13.48 7.61 1.72
CA LEU A 215 -13.07 6.29 1.22
C LEU A 215 -13.73 5.18 2.04
N VAL A 216 -14.97 4.89 1.70
CA VAL A 216 -15.72 3.79 2.32
C VAL A 216 -15.34 2.46 1.68
N SER A 217 -14.83 1.52 2.47
CA SER A 217 -14.66 0.14 2.02
C SER A 217 -16.03 -0.51 1.87
N THR A 218 -16.26 -1.18 0.74
CA THR A 218 -17.40 -2.09 0.61
C THR A 218 -16.95 -3.51 0.98
N SER A 219 -17.89 -4.42 1.20
CA SER A 219 -17.56 -5.82 1.56
C SER A 219 -16.65 -6.54 0.55
N SER A 220 -16.53 -6.02 -0.67
CA SER A 220 -15.79 -6.63 -1.78
C SER A 220 -14.63 -5.78 -2.32
N ALA A 221 -14.42 -4.55 -1.84
CA ALA A 221 -13.35 -3.67 -2.34
C ALA A 221 -12.85 -2.70 -1.26
N PRO A 222 -11.52 -2.49 -1.15
CA PRO A 222 -10.95 -1.56 -0.18
C PRO A 222 -11.34 -0.12 -0.51
N GLY A 223 -11.51 0.71 0.52
CA GLY A 223 -11.78 2.14 0.36
C GLY A 223 -10.66 2.87 -0.39
N LEU A 224 -9.39 2.49 -0.15
CA LEU A 224 -8.21 3.01 -0.85
C LEU A 224 -7.42 1.87 -1.51
N THR A 225 -7.17 1.99 -2.82
CA THR A 225 -6.17 1.15 -3.51
C THR A 225 -5.09 2.05 -4.09
N VAL A 226 -3.85 1.91 -3.60
CA VAL A 226 -2.71 2.66 -4.13
C VAL A 226 -1.95 1.77 -5.13
N LYS A 227 -2.16 2.00 -6.42
CA LYS A 227 -1.58 1.18 -7.50
C LYS A 227 -0.26 1.76 -8.01
N GLY A 228 0.58 0.87 -8.51
CA GLY A 228 1.65 1.26 -9.44
C GLY A 228 1.10 1.55 -10.84
N ASP A 229 1.89 2.23 -11.66
CA ASP A 229 1.53 2.57 -13.06
C ASP A 229 1.96 1.50 -14.08
N GLY A 230 2.47 0.36 -13.60
CA GLY A 230 3.05 -0.71 -14.42
C GLY A 230 4.57 -0.59 -14.62
N THR A 231 5.16 0.56 -14.28
CA THR A 231 6.62 0.80 -14.29
C THR A 231 7.16 1.04 -12.87
N THR A 232 6.42 1.77 -12.05
CA THR A 232 6.73 2.12 -10.66
C THR A 232 5.74 1.46 -9.72
N ASP A 233 6.20 0.82 -8.65
CA ASP A 233 5.29 0.20 -7.66
C ASP A 233 4.49 1.25 -6.86
N GLY A 234 3.29 0.86 -6.43
CA GLY A 234 2.41 1.73 -5.65
C GLY A 234 2.95 2.06 -4.26
N TYR A 235 2.72 3.30 -3.81
CA TYR A 235 3.08 3.76 -2.47
C TYR A 235 2.11 4.81 -1.93
N LEU A 236 1.80 4.76 -0.64
CA LEU A 236 1.18 5.88 0.07
C LEU A 236 2.29 6.88 0.47
N GLN A 237 2.18 8.13 0.04
CA GLN A 237 3.13 9.19 0.39
C GLN A 237 2.51 10.19 1.37
N LEU A 238 3.26 10.49 2.43
CA LEU A 238 2.95 11.51 3.42
C LEU A 238 3.96 12.64 3.26
N ASN A 239 3.54 13.74 2.64
CA ASN A 239 4.40 14.90 2.39
C ASN A 239 4.47 15.83 3.60
N CYS A 240 5.58 16.58 3.71
CA CYS A 240 5.70 17.71 4.62
C CYS A 240 4.77 18.86 4.19
N SER A 241 4.60 19.88 5.05
CA SER A 241 3.70 21.02 4.81
C SER A 241 4.00 21.85 3.56
N GLN A 242 5.21 21.73 2.98
CA GLN A 242 5.62 22.42 1.75
C GLN A 242 5.63 21.51 0.52
N ASN A 243 5.25 20.23 0.66
CA ASN A 243 5.23 19.23 -0.41
C ASN A 243 6.58 19.00 -1.12
N SER A 244 7.71 19.42 -0.54
CA SER A 244 9.05 19.22 -1.09
C SER A 244 9.73 17.93 -0.62
N HIS A 245 9.29 17.38 0.53
CA HIS A 245 9.80 16.13 1.12
C HIS A 245 8.63 15.26 1.58
N GLY A 246 8.83 13.94 1.69
CA GLY A 246 7.81 13.05 2.24
C GLY A 246 8.31 11.66 2.60
N VAL A 247 7.55 10.97 3.45
CA VAL A 247 7.77 9.56 3.83
C VAL A 247 6.82 8.69 3.02
N LYS A 248 7.30 7.52 2.56
CA LYS A 248 6.52 6.60 1.72
C LYS A 248 6.34 5.26 2.41
N ILE A 249 5.12 4.72 2.37
CA ILE A 249 4.84 3.30 2.61
C ILE A 249 4.70 2.67 1.22
N LYS A 250 5.67 1.86 0.81
CA LYS A 250 5.77 1.34 -0.55
C LYS A 250 5.49 -0.17 -0.58
N SER A 251 4.78 -0.62 -1.61
CA SER A 251 4.61 -2.04 -1.91
C SER A 251 5.95 -2.69 -2.33
N PRO A 252 6.10 -4.03 -2.19
CA PRO A 252 7.23 -4.74 -2.77
C PRO A 252 7.29 -4.57 -4.30
N ALA A 253 8.48 -4.73 -4.88
CA ALA A 253 8.64 -4.71 -6.33
C ALA A 253 7.82 -5.82 -7.00
N HIS A 254 7.29 -5.59 -8.21
CA HIS A 254 6.51 -6.61 -8.95
C HIS A 254 7.24 -7.96 -9.06
N SER A 255 8.55 -7.94 -9.27
CA SER A 255 9.39 -9.14 -9.37
C SER A 255 9.44 -10.01 -8.11
N ALA A 256 9.08 -9.47 -6.95
CA ALA A 256 9.02 -10.24 -5.70
C ALA A 256 7.78 -11.16 -5.64
N GLY A 257 6.76 -10.94 -6.49
CA GLY A 257 5.53 -11.74 -6.50
C GLY A 257 4.79 -11.76 -5.15
N ALA A 258 5.06 -10.79 -4.28
CA ALA A 258 4.59 -10.80 -2.90
C ALA A 258 3.14 -10.34 -2.81
N SER A 259 2.31 -11.12 -2.12
CA SER A 259 0.94 -10.78 -1.78
C SER A 259 0.67 -11.21 -0.34
N TYR A 260 0.51 -10.23 0.54
CA TYR A 260 0.16 -10.43 1.94
C TYR A 260 -0.58 -9.20 2.47
N THR A 261 -1.33 -9.38 3.55
CA THR A 261 -2.02 -8.30 4.26
C THR A 261 -1.31 -8.06 5.58
N LEU A 262 -0.98 -6.80 5.88
CA LEU A 262 -0.53 -6.40 7.21
C LEU A 262 -1.73 -5.95 8.04
N THR A 263 -2.15 -6.77 9.01
CA THR A 263 -3.24 -6.46 9.92
C THR A 263 -2.71 -5.69 11.11
N LEU A 264 -3.16 -4.45 11.30
CA LEU A 264 -2.76 -3.61 12.42
C LEU A 264 -3.35 -4.10 13.76
N PRO A 265 -2.68 -3.84 14.90
CA PRO A 265 -3.23 -4.08 16.24
C PRO A 265 -4.45 -3.20 16.52
N THR A 266 -5.23 -3.55 17.53
CA THR A 266 -6.44 -2.81 17.94
C THR A 266 -6.17 -1.60 18.84
N SER A 267 -4.91 -1.32 19.18
CA SER A 267 -4.49 -0.18 20.00
C SER A 267 -3.21 0.46 19.43
N ASP A 268 -2.79 1.59 19.98
CA ASP A 268 -1.55 2.32 19.65
C ASP A 268 -0.31 1.83 20.41
N GLY A 269 -0.49 0.84 21.29
CA GLY A 269 0.60 0.24 22.07
C GLY A 269 0.94 1.03 23.33
N GLY A 270 1.74 0.40 24.20
CA GLY A 270 2.35 1.05 25.34
C GLY A 270 3.57 1.88 24.94
N ALA A 271 4.04 2.75 25.86
CA ALA A 271 5.28 3.49 25.67
C ALA A 271 6.44 2.53 25.36
N ASN A 272 7.27 2.89 24.37
CA ASN A 272 8.45 2.14 23.93
C ASN A 272 8.16 0.74 23.33
N GLN A 273 6.91 0.46 22.92
CA GLN A 273 6.61 -0.73 22.15
C GLN A 273 6.90 -0.52 20.66
N ILE A 274 7.25 -1.61 19.97
CA ILE A 274 7.45 -1.65 18.52
C ILE A 274 6.40 -2.54 17.88
N LEU A 275 6.11 -2.25 16.61
CA LEU A 275 5.19 -3.04 15.81
C LEU A 275 5.94 -4.21 15.17
N GLN A 276 5.64 -5.43 15.60
CA GLN A 276 6.28 -6.65 15.12
C GLN A 276 5.31 -7.47 14.26
N THR A 277 5.80 -7.95 13.11
CA THR A 277 5.11 -8.96 12.29
C THR A 277 5.36 -10.36 12.82
N ASP A 278 4.33 -11.22 12.79
CA ASP A 278 4.42 -12.65 13.08
C ASP A 278 4.95 -13.50 11.89
N GLY A 279 5.28 -12.84 10.76
CA GLY A 279 5.68 -13.51 9.52
C GLY A 279 4.51 -14.02 8.66
N SER A 280 3.28 -13.90 9.15
CA SER A 280 2.04 -14.28 8.44
C SER A 280 1.13 -13.08 8.17
N GLY A 281 1.60 -11.87 8.48
CA GLY A 281 0.91 -10.62 8.18
C GLY A 281 0.13 -10.02 9.36
N VAL A 282 0.10 -10.67 10.52
CA VAL A 282 -0.48 -10.03 11.72
C VAL A 282 0.60 -9.19 12.39
N LEU A 283 0.27 -7.92 12.64
CA LEU A 283 1.13 -7.01 13.39
C LEU A 283 0.67 -6.95 14.84
N SER A 284 1.62 -6.93 15.77
CA SER A 284 1.36 -6.83 17.22
C SER A 284 2.37 -5.90 17.89
N TRP A 285 1.94 -5.24 18.98
CA TRP A 285 2.85 -4.46 19.80
C TRP A 285 3.64 -5.38 20.72
N THR A 286 4.97 -5.26 20.68
CA THR A 286 5.86 -5.94 21.62
C THR A 286 6.76 -4.91 22.29
N SER A 287 7.18 -5.20 23.52
CA SER A 287 8.23 -4.40 24.16
C SER A 287 9.49 -4.51 23.33
N GLN A 288 10.15 -3.38 23.06
CA GLN A 288 11.47 -3.40 22.45
C GLN A 288 12.42 -4.11 23.42
N GLY A 289 12.82 -5.35 23.11
CA GLY A 289 13.88 -6.01 23.85
C GLY A 289 15.15 -5.16 23.75
N ALA A 290 15.83 -4.90 24.86
CA ALA A 290 17.22 -4.48 24.80
C ALA A 290 17.94 -5.50 23.91
N GLY A 291 18.55 -5.05 22.79
CA GLY A 291 19.29 -5.95 21.91
C GLY A 291 20.19 -6.82 22.79
N GLY A 292 20.08 -8.15 22.65
CA GLY A 292 20.49 -9.11 23.67
C GLY A 292 21.74 -8.68 24.46
N ASP A 293 21.59 -8.58 25.79
CA ASP A 293 22.68 -8.16 26.66
C ASP A 293 23.92 -9.02 26.39
N VAL A 294 25.08 -8.35 26.34
CA VAL A 294 26.38 -8.92 25.90
C VAL A 294 26.90 -10.03 26.83
N ASN A 295 26.15 -10.44 27.87
CA ASN A 295 26.59 -11.34 28.93
C ASN A 295 25.61 -12.47 29.29
N GLN A 296 24.77 -12.96 28.38
CA GLN A 296 24.05 -14.23 28.63
C GLN A 296 25.06 -15.33 28.95
N ASN A 297 25.20 -15.64 30.24
CA ASN A 297 26.00 -16.70 30.87
C ASN A 297 27.02 -17.35 29.91
N ALA A 298 28.27 -16.87 29.86
CA ALA A 298 29.32 -17.48 29.04
C ALA A 298 29.45 -19.00 29.30
N PHE A 299 28.96 -19.48 30.44
CA PHE A 299 28.75 -20.88 30.79
C PHE A 299 27.53 -21.00 31.73
N SER A 300 26.56 -21.88 31.42
CA SER A 300 25.42 -22.15 32.32
C SER A 300 25.81 -22.95 33.56
N ASN A 301 26.88 -23.74 33.45
CA ASN A 301 27.38 -24.66 34.48
C ASN A 301 28.90 -24.76 34.39
N VAL A 302 29.59 -24.77 35.53
CA VAL A 302 30.98 -25.23 35.67
C VAL A 302 30.94 -26.57 36.40
N ALA A 303 31.25 -27.64 35.68
CA ALA A 303 31.18 -29.01 36.19
C ALA A 303 32.58 -29.63 36.31
N VAL A 304 32.83 -30.28 37.45
CA VAL A 304 34.01 -31.13 37.68
C VAL A 304 33.47 -32.52 38.00
N SER A 305 34.00 -33.55 37.34
CA SER A 305 33.54 -34.94 37.54
C SER A 305 33.68 -35.34 39.02
N GLY A 306 32.58 -35.77 39.63
CA GLY A 306 32.52 -36.18 41.04
C GLY A 306 32.17 -35.06 42.03
N GLN A 307 32.03 -33.81 41.58
CA GLN A 307 31.66 -32.66 42.42
C GLN A 307 30.27 -32.13 42.06
N THR A 308 29.69 -31.32 42.94
CA THR A 308 28.47 -30.55 42.64
C THR A 308 28.76 -29.49 41.58
N THR A 309 27.92 -29.41 40.55
CA THR A 309 28.00 -28.38 39.52
C THR A 309 27.75 -27.00 40.12
N VAL A 310 28.59 -26.03 39.75
CA VAL A 310 28.32 -24.61 40.02
C VAL A 310 27.46 -24.10 38.85
N ALA A 311 26.19 -23.80 39.12
CA ALA A 311 25.24 -23.30 38.15
C ALA A 311 25.01 -21.80 38.35
N ALA A 312 24.82 -21.06 37.26
CA ALA A 312 24.45 -19.65 37.36
C ALA A 312 23.03 -19.52 37.92
N ASP A 313 22.83 -18.77 39.01
CA ASP A 313 21.52 -18.64 39.67
C ASP A 313 20.71 -17.39 39.24
N SER A 314 21.36 -16.45 38.57
CA SER A 314 20.77 -15.20 38.05
C SER A 314 21.47 -14.75 36.77
N ALA A 315 20.85 -13.79 36.06
CA ALA A 315 21.44 -13.15 34.88
C ALA A 315 22.68 -12.29 35.18
N THR A 316 22.92 -11.95 36.46
CA THR A 316 24.11 -11.21 36.92
C THR A 316 24.92 -11.99 37.96
N ASP A 317 25.04 -13.30 37.78
CA ASP A 317 25.77 -14.15 38.73
C ASP A 317 27.31 -13.99 38.60
N THR A 318 28.03 -14.22 39.70
CA THR A 318 29.49 -14.09 39.80
C THR A 318 30.14 -15.43 40.15
N LEU A 319 30.91 -16.01 39.22
CA LEU A 319 31.76 -17.17 39.50
C LEU A 319 32.88 -16.79 40.48
N THR A 320 32.75 -17.20 41.73
CA THR A 320 33.77 -16.99 42.77
C THR A 320 34.71 -18.19 42.83
N LEU A 321 36.00 -17.97 42.52
CA LEU A 321 37.05 -18.97 42.69
C LEU A 321 37.71 -18.79 44.07
N ALA A 322 37.46 -19.71 44.99
CA ALA A 322 38.02 -19.66 46.34
C ALA A 322 39.30 -20.50 46.44
N GLY A 323 40.40 -19.88 46.90
CA GLY A 323 41.64 -20.58 47.19
C GLY A 323 41.54 -21.29 48.52
N ALA A 324 41.97 -22.56 48.59
CA ALA A 324 42.03 -23.31 49.84
C ALA A 324 43.45 -23.89 50.05
N GLY A 325 43.91 -23.84 51.31
CA GLY A 325 45.02 -24.65 51.85
C GLY A 325 46.23 -24.87 50.93
N GLY A 326 46.92 -23.79 50.54
CA GLY A 326 48.19 -23.85 49.78
C GLY A 326 48.11 -23.45 48.30
N LEU A 327 46.91 -23.32 47.74
CA LEU A 327 46.66 -22.76 46.41
C LEU A 327 46.30 -21.28 46.50
N ALA A 328 47.16 -20.41 46.00
CA ALA A 328 46.90 -19.00 45.77
C ALA A 328 46.26 -18.80 44.38
N LEU A 329 45.20 -18.01 44.33
CA LEU A 329 44.54 -17.58 43.12
C LEU A 329 44.77 -16.09 42.94
N THR A 330 45.29 -15.67 41.79
CA THR A 330 45.47 -14.24 41.48
C THR A 330 44.83 -13.92 40.14
N THR A 331 44.28 -12.72 40.01
CA THR A 331 43.61 -12.24 38.79
C THR A 331 44.38 -11.05 38.21
N ASN A 332 44.48 -10.97 36.89
CA ASN A 332 44.97 -9.78 36.19
C ASN A 332 43.95 -9.35 35.14
N ALA A 333 43.15 -8.33 35.49
CA ALA A 333 42.09 -7.78 34.66
C ALA A 333 42.59 -7.05 33.39
N THR A 334 43.88 -6.71 33.29
CA THR A 334 44.44 -6.08 32.08
C THR A 334 44.79 -7.10 31.01
N SER A 335 45.12 -8.33 31.44
CA SER A 335 45.46 -9.44 30.54
C SER A 335 44.36 -10.50 30.44
N ASP A 336 43.24 -10.29 31.14
CA ASP A 336 42.13 -11.24 31.26
C ASP A 336 42.57 -12.64 31.73
N THR A 337 43.46 -12.72 32.72
CA THR A 337 43.98 -14.01 33.25
C THR A 337 43.61 -14.27 34.70
N VAL A 338 43.38 -15.55 35.02
CA VAL A 338 43.34 -16.09 36.39
C VAL A 338 44.49 -17.09 36.53
N THR A 339 45.40 -16.81 37.46
CA THR A 339 46.58 -17.64 37.71
C THR A 339 46.37 -18.50 38.96
N PHE A 340 46.71 -19.78 38.84
CA PHE A 340 46.70 -20.77 39.92
C PHE A 340 48.14 -21.04 40.35
N THR A 341 48.50 -20.66 41.58
CA THR A 341 49.86 -20.80 42.13
C THR A 341 49.84 -21.65 43.39
N ILE A 342 50.59 -22.75 43.44
CA ILE A 342 50.77 -23.54 44.67
C ILE A 342 52.02 -23.03 45.39
N GLY A 343 51.86 -22.39 46.55
CA GLY A 343 52.94 -21.65 47.23
C GLY A 343 54.06 -22.52 47.81
N THR A 344 53.78 -23.79 48.09
CA THR A 344 54.77 -24.74 48.64
C THR A 344 54.55 -26.14 48.05
N LEU A 345 55.09 -26.41 46.86
CA LEU A 345 55.28 -27.77 46.37
C LEU A 345 56.65 -28.26 46.87
N ASN A 346 56.74 -28.81 48.09
CA ASN A 346 57.96 -29.50 48.56
C ASN A 346 57.89 -31.00 48.27
N GLN A 347 57.49 -31.40 47.06
CA GLN A 347 57.74 -32.76 46.56
C GLN A 347 57.81 -32.72 45.03
N ASP A 348 59.03 -32.61 44.51
CA ASP A 348 59.36 -33.27 43.26
C ASP A 348 59.87 -34.68 43.61
N THR A 349 59.05 -35.71 43.38
CA THR A 349 59.43 -37.11 43.59
C THR A 349 60.03 -37.73 42.34
N THR A 350 60.70 -36.96 41.50
CA THR A 350 61.57 -37.52 40.46
C THR A 350 63.03 -37.57 40.95
N GLY A 351 63.35 -38.60 41.73
CA GLY A 351 64.71 -39.17 41.74
C GLY A 351 65.65 -38.95 42.94
N SER A 352 65.29 -38.25 44.02
CA SER A 352 66.09 -38.29 45.26
C SER A 352 65.24 -37.92 46.50
N ALA A 353 65.45 -38.60 47.63
CA ALA A 353 64.74 -38.30 48.87
C ALA A 353 65.11 -36.89 49.35
N ALA A 354 64.10 -36.04 49.58
CA ALA A 354 64.31 -34.72 50.16
C ALA A 354 64.93 -34.87 51.57
N THR A 355 65.93 -34.04 51.87
CA THR A 355 66.54 -34.03 53.21
C THR A 355 65.52 -33.58 54.25
N LEU A 356 65.51 -34.18 55.44
CA LEU A 356 64.66 -33.73 56.53
C LEU A 356 65.10 -32.31 56.93
N THR A 357 64.18 -31.35 56.83
CA THR A 357 64.41 -29.94 57.22
C THR A 357 64.88 -29.80 58.67
N THR A 358 64.54 -30.78 59.50
CA THR A 358 65.17 -30.95 60.81
C THR A 358 65.61 -32.40 60.95
N ALA A 359 66.91 -32.61 61.03
CA ALA A 359 67.50 -33.92 61.26
C ALA A 359 66.90 -34.58 62.52
N ARG A 360 66.86 -35.92 62.53
CA ARG A 360 66.43 -36.71 63.68
C ARG A 360 67.62 -37.52 64.18
N ASN A 361 67.76 -37.63 65.50
CA ASN A 361 68.81 -38.45 66.08
C ASN A 361 68.38 -39.93 66.06
N ILE A 362 69.12 -40.78 65.35
CA ILE A 362 68.97 -42.24 65.37
C ILE A 362 70.12 -42.79 66.19
N ALA A 363 69.83 -43.39 67.35
CA ALA A 363 70.84 -43.85 68.30
C ALA A 363 71.90 -42.77 68.60
N GLY A 364 71.46 -41.52 68.77
CA GLY A 364 72.32 -40.37 69.06
C GLY A 364 72.95 -39.68 67.83
N VAL A 365 72.99 -40.31 66.65
CA VAL A 365 73.58 -39.73 65.44
C VAL A 365 72.53 -38.94 64.65
N SER A 366 72.84 -37.68 64.31
CA SER A 366 71.97 -36.82 63.51
C SER A 366 71.83 -37.35 62.08
N PHE A 367 70.61 -37.51 61.59
CA PHE A 367 70.31 -37.96 60.24
C PHE A 367 69.22 -37.11 59.58
N ASP A 368 69.53 -36.58 58.41
CA ASP A 368 68.60 -35.82 57.56
C ASP A 368 68.41 -36.43 56.18
N GLY A 369 68.99 -37.60 55.88
CA GLY A 369 68.87 -38.24 54.56
C GLY A 369 69.79 -37.69 53.47
N SER A 370 70.68 -36.73 53.77
CA SER A 370 71.65 -36.19 52.81
C SER A 370 72.79 -37.16 52.47
N ALA A 371 73.05 -38.15 53.31
CA ALA A 371 74.07 -39.18 53.13
C ALA A 371 73.70 -40.46 53.89
N ASN A 372 74.46 -41.54 53.67
CA ASN A 372 74.34 -42.77 54.45
C ASN A 372 74.64 -42.51 55.95
N ILE A 373 73.91 -43.17 56.84
CA ILE A 373 74.14 -43.11 58.30
C ILE A 373 75.10 -44.21 58.76
N SER A 374 76.01 -43.87 59.67
CA SER A 374 76.89 -44.82 60.36
C SER A 374 76.54 -44.85 61.85
N LEU A 375 76.26 -46.03 62.41
CA LEU A 375 75.87 -46.22 63.80
C LEU A 375 76.95 -47.00 64.56
N ASN A 376 77.26 -46.58 65.79
CA ASN A 376 78.08 -47.39 66.70
C ASN A 376 77.16 -48.30 67.53
N ASN A 377 77.57 -49.56 67.76
CA ASN A 377 76.75 -50.53 68.49
C ASN A 377 76.55 -50.17 69.97
N ASN A 378 77.40 -49.33 70.54
CA ASN A 378 77.31 -48.92 71.94
C ASN A 378 76.15 -47.93 72.21
N ALA A 379 75.63 -47.28 71.16
CA ALA A 379 74.57 -46.28 71.27
C ALA A 379 73.15 -46.85 71.03
N ILE A 380 73.01 -48.15 70.73
CA ILE A 380 71.72 -48.81 70.56
C ILE A 380 71.25 -49.35 71.92
N THR A 381 70.38 -48.61 72.60
CA THR A 381 70.02 -48.84 74.00
C THR A 381 68.81 -49.77 74.23
N ASN A 382 68.25 -50.43 73.20
CA ASN A 382 67.10 -51.34 73.33
C ASN A 382 67.48 -52.80 73.71
N GLY A 383 68.44 -52.98 74.62
CA GLY A 383 68.53 -54.19 75.46
C GLY A 383 68.85 -55.55 74.80
N ALA A 384 69.00 -55.65 73.48
CA ALA A 384 69.52 -56.83 72.80
C ALA A 384 70.91 -56.52 72.23
N GLY A 385 71.88 -56.41 73.16
CA GLY A 385 73.30 -56.43 72.80
C GLY A 385 73.57 -57.70 72.00
N TYR A 386 73.91 -57.53 70.73
CA TYR A 386 74.32 -58.62 69.84
C TYR A 386 75.65 -59.20 70.36
N ILE A 387 75.58 -60.15 71.29
CA ILE A 387 76.72 -60.96 71.76
C ILE A 387 76.79 -62.20 70.87
N THR A 388 77.88 -62.33 70.10
CA THR A 388 78.15 -63.53 69.32
C THR A 388 78.52 -64.69 70.25
N SER A 389 78.16 -65.92 69.85
CA SER A 389 78.05 -67.16 70.63
C SER A 389 79.36 -67.75 71.22
N SER A 390 80.33 -66.93 71.66
CA SER A 390 81.61 -67.44 72.19
C SER A 390 82.29 -66.53 73.22
N GLY A 391 81.58 -65.63 73.89
CA GLY A 391 82.15 -64.80 74.97
C GLY A 391 81.91 -65.40 76.36
N SER A 392 82.98 -65.68 77.11
CA SER A 392 82.90 -66.07 78.53
C SER A 392 82.20 -64.99 79.37
N ILE A 393 81.34 -65.41 80.31
CA ILE A 393 80.75 -64.51 81.31
C ILE A 393 81.72 -64.43 82.50
N SER A 394 82.44 -63.32 82.65
CA SER A 394 83.23 -63.06 83.86
C SER A 394 82.32 -62.46 84.95
N GLY A 395 81.78 -63.30 85.85
CA GLY A 395 80.94 -62.86 86.97
C GLY A 395 80.14 -64.00 87.62
N ASN A 396 79.38 -63.69 88.69
CA ASN A 396 78.46 -64.66 89.31
C ASN A 396 77.27 -64.93 88.39
N ALA A 397 77.12 -66.18 87.93
CA ALA A 397 75.88 -66.64 87.33
C ALA A 397 74.82 -66.81 88.42
N ALA A 398 73.71 -66.09 88.33
CA ALA A 398 72.65 -66.12 89.34
C ALA A 398 71.98 -67.51 89.48
N THR A 399 72.07 -68.37 88.45
CA THR A 399 71.72 -69.79 88.50
C THR A 399 72.65 -70.59 87.58
N ALA A 400 73.31 -71.62 88.09
CA ALA A 400 74.07 -72.59 87.31
C ALA A 400 73.40 -73.96 87.45
N THR A 401 72.95 -74.55 86.34
CA THR A 401 72.13 -75.78 86.36
C THR A 401 72.97 -77.05 86.60
N THR A 402 74.30 -77.01 86.49
CA THR A 402 75.21 -78.12 86.84
C THR A 402 76.59 -77.58 87.19
N ALA A 403 77.16 -77.99 88.34
CA ALA A 403 78.52 -77.65 88.75
C ALA A 403 79.40 -78.91 88.74
N THR A 404 80.37 -78.99 87.83
CA THR A 404 81.21 -80.18 87.62
C THR A 404 82.36 -80.32 88.65
N THR A 405 82.74 -79.24 89.33
CA THR A 405 83.77 -79.25 90.38
C THR A 405 83.43 -78.19 91.43
N ALA A 406 83.17 -78.58 92.68
CA ALA A 406 82.87 -77.66 93.78
C ALA A 406 83.94 -77.78 94.88
N THR A 407 84.66 -76.69 95.17
CA THR A 407 85.70 -76.68 96.22
C THR A 407 85.12 -76.72 97.62
N ASN A 408 83.89 -76.22 97.81
CA ASN A 408 83.15 -76.25 99.06
C ASN A 408 81.71 -76.73 98.80
N VAL A 409 81.20 -77.60 99.67
CA VAL A 409 79.78 -78.00 99.69
C VAL A 409 79.13 -77.46 100.97
N THR A 410 77.90 -76.97 100.87
CA THR A 410 77.14 -76.51 102.04
C THR A 410 76.55 -77.71 102.75
N ALA A 411 77.02 -78.01 103.96
CA ALA A 411 76.42 -79.01 104.85
C ALA A 411 75.47 -78.34 105.84
N THR A 412 74.33 -78.97 106.12
CA THR A 412 73.33 -78.49 107.09
C THR A 412 73.24 -79.48 108.24
N ALA A 413 73.30 -79.02 109.48
CA ALA A 413 73.19 -79.88 110.66
C ALA A 413 71.79 -80.49 110.75
N ASN A 414 71.72 -81.79 111.04
CA ASN A 414 70.48 -82.53 111.22
C ASN A 414 70.64 -83.51 112.37
N ASN A 415 70.23 -83.10 113.56
CA ASN A 415 70.52 -83.81 114.81
C ASN A 415 69.25 -84.33 115.52
N SER A 416 68.07 -84.16 114.92
CA SER A 416 66.79 -84.41 115.61
C SER A 416 65.78 -85.20 114.78
N THR A 417 65.97 -85.31 113.47
CA THR A 417 64.98 -85.89 112.56
C THR A 417 65.13 -87.41 112.53
N ASN A 418 64.00 -88.14 112.65
CA ASN A 418 64.02 -89.59 112.55
C ASN A 418 64.01 -90.01 111.08
N GLU A 419 65.21 -90.13 110.49
CA GLU A 419 65.40 -90.54 109.11
C GLU A 419 66.68 -91.35 108.93
N THR A 420 66.85 -91.93 107.74
CA THR A 420 68.07 -92.64 107.35
C THR A 420 69.00 -91.65 106.66
N VAL A 421 70.10 -91.27 107.31
CA VAL A 421 71.16 -90.47 106.71
C VAL A 421 72.26 -91.40 106.24
N TYR A 422 72.58 -91.34 104.95
CA TYR A 422 73.71 -92.09 104.40
C TYR A 422 75.01 -91.31 104.58
N LEU A 423 76.06 -92.00 105.00
CA LEU A 423 77.37 -91.40 105.05
C LEU A 423 77.92 -91.29 103.62
N THR A 424 78.44 -90.10 103.31
CA THR A 424 79.04 -89.79 102.01
C THR A 424 80.52 -90.14 102.00
N PHE A 425 80.96 -90.82 100.94
CA PHE A 425 82.33 -91.24 100.71
C PHE A 425 82.84 -90.72 99.38
N VAL A 426 84.15 -90.80 99.21
CA VAL A 426 84.83 -90.67 97.92
C VAL A 426 85.66 -91.93 97.72
N ASP A 427 85.75 -92.42 96.50
CA ASP A 427 86.48 -93.64 96.13
C ASP A 427 87.99 -93.39 95.91
N GLY A 428 88.45 -92.14 96.07
CA GLY A 428 89.84 -91.74 95.86
C GLY A 428 90.27 -90.58 96.78
N ALA A 429 91.56 -90.55 97.13
CA ALA A 429 92.13 -89.54 98.03
C ALA A 429 92.45 -88.19 97.33
N THR A 430 92.49 -88.14 95.99
CA THR A 430 92.83 -86.95 95.19
C THR A 430 92.02 -86.87 93.88
N SER A 431 92.03 -85.70 93.23
CA SER A 431 91.29 -85.36 91.99
C SER A 431 89.77 -85.09 92.19
N SER A 432 89.05 -84.83 91.09
CA SER A 432 87.62 -84.48 91.16
C SER A 432 86.77 -85.73 91.31
N GLN A 433 86.62 -86.20 92.55
CA GLN A 433 85.81 -87.38 92.86
C GLN A 433 84.34 -87.02 93.02
N GLY A 434 83.46 -87.93 92.59
CA GLY A 434 82.04 -87.88 92.91
C GLY A 434 81.81 -88.24 94.38
N ILE A 435 80.77 -87.67 95.00
CA ILE A 435 80.32 -88.12 96.31
C ILE A 435 79.44 -89.35 96.13
N GLU A 436 79.77 -90.43 96.83
CA GLU A 436 79.05 -91.71 96.83
C GLU A 436 78.48 -92.04 98.22
N THR A 437 77.51 -92.94 98.31
CA THR A 437 76.89 -93.38 99.59
C THR A 437 76.63 -94.88 99.54
N ASP A 438 76.70 -95.58 100.67
CA ASP A 438 76.35 -97.00 100.78
C ASP A 438 75.02 -97.18 101.52
N THR A 439 74.06 -97.88 100.90
CA THR A 439 72.74 -98.13 101.48
C THR A 439 72.75 -98.99 102.75
N GLY A 440 73.78 -99.83 102.94
CA GLY A 440 73.94 -100.70 104.12
C GLY A 440 74.63 -100.03 105.31
N LEU A 441 75.13 -98.80 105.13
CA LEU A 441 75.80 -97.99 106.15
C LEU A 441 75.04 -96.68 106.33
N SER A 442 74.23 -96.61 107.38
CA SER A 442 73.39 -95.45 107.63
C SER A 442 73.39 -95.04 109.09
N TYR A 443 73.24 -93.75 109.31
CA TYR A 443 73.12 -93.13 110.61
C TYR A 443 71.71 -92.55 110.77
N ASN A 444 71.10 -92.78 111.92
CA ASN A 444 69.84 -92.15 112.27
C ASN A 444 70.09 -91.05 113.31
N PRO A 445 69.97 -89.76 112.94
CA PRO A 445 70.31 -88.66 113.84
C PRO A 445 69.40 -88.54 115.05
N SER A 446 68.12 -88.96 114.97
CA SER A 446 67.20 -88.89 116.12
C SER A 446 67.49 -89.90 117.22
N THR A 447 68.08 -91.04 116.86
CA THR A 447 68.40 -92.13 117.81
C THR A 447 69.88 -92.23 118.12
N GLY A 448 70.72 -91.55 117.33
CA GLY A 448 72.17 -91.65 117.40
C GLY A 448 72.72 -93.02 116.96
N LEU A 449 71.87 -93.90 116.42
CA LEU A 449 72.29 -95.24 116.04
C LEU A 449 72.95 -95.24 114.67
N LEU A 450 74.13 -95.87 114.58
CA LEU A 450 74.75 -96.25 113.32
C LEU A 450 74.35 -97.69 112.99
N THR A 451 73.71 -97.89 111.84
CA THR A 451 73.33 -99.19 111.31
C THR A 451 74.36 -99.63 110.30
N VAL A 452 74.95 -100.81 110.54
CA VAL A 452 75.95 -101.44 109.67
C VAL A 452 75.67 -102.93 109.53
N GLY A 453 75.95 -103.49 108.35
CA GLY A 453 75.73 -104.92 108.08
C GLY A 453 76.68 -105.84 108.84
N SER A 454 78.00 -105.64 108.74
CA SER A 454 79.01 -106.41 109.49
C SER A 454 80.23 -105.52 109.72
N ILE A 455 80.72 -105.48 110.96
CA ILE A 455 81.97 -104.79 111.31
C ILE A 455 83.05 -105.87 111.42
N ASP A 456 84.01 -105.86 110.51
CA ASP A 456 85.27 -106.60 110.70
C ASP A 456 86.18 -105.75 111.59
N GLY A 457 86.30 -106.16 112.85
CA GLY A 457 87.02 -105.41 113.87
C GLY A 457 88.54 -105.46 113.76
N GLY A 458 89.12 -106.31 112.89
CA GLY A 458 90.56 -106.51 112.76
C GLY A 458 91.24 -107.04 114.04
N THR A 459 91.99 -108.13 113.94
CA THR A 459 92.94 -108.51 115.01
C THR A 459 94.04 -107.44 115.10
N TYR A 460 94.19 -106.84 116.28
CA TYR A 460 95.23 -105.84 116.60
C TYR A 460 96.65 -106.27 116.21
#